data_AF-Q8N0D2-F1
#
_entry.id   AF-Q8N0D2-F1
#
_cell.length_a   1.000
_cell.length_b   1.000
_cell.length_c   1.000
_cell.angle_alpha   90.00
_cell.angle_beta   90.00
_cell.angle_gamma   90.00
#
_symmetry.space_group_name_H-M   'P 1'
#
loop_
_entity.id
_entity.type
_entity.pdbx_description
1 polymer ?
#
loop_
_entity_poly.entity_id
_entity_poly.type
_entity_poly.pdbx_seq_one_letter_code
_entity_poly.pdbx_strand_id
1 'polypeptide(L)'
;ILSSHERSLIRKTWDQAKKDGDVAPQVLFRFVKAHPEYQKMFSKFANVPQSELLGNGNFLAQAYTILAGLNVVIQSLFSQELMANQLNALGGAHQARGATPIMFEQFGGILEEVLAEELGSTFTAEARQAWKNGLAALVAGIAKNLKKSEDLADPQTKLTPHQIRDVQRSWENIRNGRNALVSSIFVKLFKETPRIQKFFAKFGNVAVDSLAGNADYEKQVALVADRLDTIISAMDDKLQLLGNINYMRYTHTERGIPRGPWEDFSRLLLDV
;
A
#
# COMPACT_ATOMS: atom_id res chain seq x y z
N ILE A 1 1.24 24.81 -14.90
CA ILE A 1 2.35 25.73 -15.29
C ILE A 1 2.26 26.90 -14.32
N LEU A 2 3.29 27.16 -13.52
CA LEU A 2 3.31 28.30 -12.59
C LEU A 2 3.64 29.59 -13.34
N SER A 3 2.98 30.68 -12.98
CA SER A 3 3.34 32.01 -13.45
C SER A 3 4.72 32.43 -12.93
N SER A 4 5.36 33.40 -13.60
CA SER A 4 6.61 34.00 -13.10
C SER A 4 6.45 34.66 -11.73
N HIS A 5 5.27 35.20 -11.43
CA HIS A 5 4.94 35.76 -10.13
C HIS A 5 4.91 34.68 -9.04
N GLU A 6 4.17 33.59 -9.24
CA GLU A 6 4.11 32.47 -8.28
C GLU A 6 5.50 31.86 -8.02
N ARG A 7 6.30 31.66 -9.06
CA ARG A 7 7.68 31.16 -8.92
C ARG A 7 8.54 32.09 -8.07
N SER A 8 8.35 33.40 -8.20
CA SER A 8 9.07 34.41 -7.42
C SER A 8 8.62 34.41 -5.95
N LEU A 9 7.32 34.27 -5.69
CA LEU A 9 6.78 34.13 -4.34
C LEU A 9 7.32 32.88 -3.64
N ILE A 10 7.31 31.73 -4.31
CA ILE A 10 7.86 30.47 -3.78
C ILE A 10 9.34 30.64 -3.44
N ARG A 11 10.15 31.14 -4.39
CA ARG A 11 11.60 31.33 -4.17
C ARG A 11 11.86 32.29 -3.00
N LYS A 12 11.19 33.44 -2.97
CA LYS A 12 11.39 34.46 -1.92
C LYS A 12 11.07 33.92 -0.53
N THR A 13 9.90 33.29 -0.38
CA THR A 13 9.46 32.74 0.91
C THR A 13 10.29 31.54 1.34
N TRP A 14 10.70 30.68 0.39
CA TRP A 14 11.65 29.60 0.65
C TRP A 14 13.01 30.10 1.15
N ASP A 15 13.58 31.10 0.48
CA ASP A 15 14.89 31.65 0.84
C ASP A 15 14.91 32.32 2.22
N GLN A 16 13.74 32.73 2.73
CA GLN A 16 13.56 33.20 4.09
C GLN A 16 13.45 32.02 5.07
N ALA A 17 12.52 31.09 4.83
CA ALA A 17 12.25 29.99 5.75
C ALA A 17 13.45 29.06 5.95
N LYS A 18 14.17 28.71 4.87
CA LYS A 18 15.29 27.76 4.93
C LYS A 18 16.50 28.24 5.76
N LYS A 19 16.51 29.50 6.20
CA LYS A 19 17.55 30.05 7.07
C LYS A 19 17.39 29.57 8.51
N ASP A 20 16.16 29.24 8.91
CA ASP A 20 15.93 28.59 10.18
C ASP A 20 16.29 27.10 10.06
N GLY A 21 17.20 26.67 10.94
CA GLY A 21 17.70 25.30 10.98
C GLY A 21 16.64 24.28 11.42
N ASP A 22 15.56 24.73 12.06
CA ASP A 22 14.50 23.88 12.60
C ASP A 22 13.44 23.52 11.56
N VAL A 23 13.33 24.27 10.46
CA VAL A 23 12.35 23.98 9.38
C VAL A 23 12.51 22.55 8.86
N ALA A 24 13.74 22.11 8.56
CA ALA A 24 13.95 20.77 8.00
C ALA A 24 13.58 19.64 8.99
N PRO A 25 14.11 19.63 10.24
CA PRO A 25 13.68 18.65 11.23
C PRO A 25 12.17 18.67 11.48
N GLN A 26 11.55 19.85 11.57
CA GLN A 26 10.11 19.98 11.84
C GLN A 26 9.24 19.41 10.71
N VAL A 27 9.57 19.68 9.45
CA VAL A 27 8.84 19.11 8.29
C VAL A 27 8.89 17.58 8.33
N LEU A 28 10.09 16.99 8.46
CA LEU A 28 10.21 15.53 8.47
C LEU A 28 9.55 14.92 9.72
N PHE A 29 9.66 15.58 10.88
CA PHE A 29 9.11 15.08 12.14
C PHE A 29 7.59 15.04 12.09
N ARG A 30 6.96 16.13 11.65
CA ARG A 30 5.49 16.21 11.49
C ARG A 30 5.00 15.23 10.44
N PHE A 31 5.73 15.04 9.35
CA PHE A 31 5.39 14.07 8.32
C PHE A 31 5.35 12.64 8.87
N VAL A 32 6.40 12.19 9.56
CA VAL A 32 6.42 10.82 10.12
C VAL A 32 5.53 10.67 11.37
N LYS A 33 5.23 11.77 12.08
CA LYS A 33 4.25 11.79 13.17
C LYS A 33 2.83 11.60 12.65
N ALA A 34 2.46 12.31 11.58
CA ALA A 34 1.16 12.19 10.92
C ALA A 34 1.00 10.86 10.18
N HIS A 35 2.10 10.32 9.66
CA HIS A 35 2.15 9.06 8.90
C HIS A 35 3.22 8.11 9.46
N PRO A 36 2.98 7.46 10.62
CA PRO A 36 3.96 6.56 11.25
C PRO A 36 4.44 5.42 10.35
N GLU A 37 3.60 4.98 9.41
CA GLU A 37 3.92 3.96 8.42
C GLU A 37 5.07 4.39 7.49
N TYR A 38 5.22 5.69 7.21
CA TYR A 38 6.30 6.20 6.35
C TYR A 38 7.65 6.25 7.06
N GLN A 39 7.67 6.30 8.39
CA GLN A 39 8.93 6.19 9.14
C GLN A 39 9.65 4.88 8.82
N LYS A 40 8.89 3.79 8.57
CA LYS A 40 9.45 2.48 8.21
C LYS A 40 10.19 2.46 6.88
N MET A 41 9.97 3.46 6.00
CA MET A 41 10.70 3.58 4.74
C MET A 41 12.13 4.10 4.92
N PHE A 42 12.45 4.70 6.08
CA PHE A 42 13.77 5.23 6.39
C PHE A 42 14.55 4.27 7.29
N SER A 43 15.21 3.28 6.69
CA SER A 43 15.87 2.17 7.41
C SER A 43 16.77 2.58 8.57
N LYS A 44 17.47 3.72 8.48
CA LYS A 44 18.40 4.23 9.51
C LYS A 44 17.71 4.71 10.80
N PHE A 45 16.41 4.96 10.78
CA PHE A 45 15.63 5.38 11.96
C PHE A 45 14.22 4.78 11.99
N ALA A 46 13.97 3.71 11.24
CA ALA A 46 12.66 3.05 11.13
C ALA A 46 12.11 2.56 12.48
N ASN A 47 12.97 2.23 13.43
CA ASN A 47 12.59 1.71 14.74
C ASN A 47 12.88 2.67 15.90
N VAL A 48 13.30 3.90 15.61
CA VAL A 48 13.52 4.92 16.64
C VAL A 48 12.15 5.40 17.16
N PRO A 49 11.91 5.45 18.48
CA PRO A 49 10.68 6.01 19.01
C PRO A 49 10.48 7.46 18.53
N GLN A 50 9.24 7.84 18.19
CA GLN A 50 8.97 9.19 17.66
C GLN A 50 9.45 10.30 18.60
N SER A 51 9.33 10.12 19.92
CA SER A 51 9.80 11.06 20.94
C SER A 51 11.31 11.33 20.89
N GLU A 52 12.10 10.45 20.28
CA GLU A 52 13.56 10.53 20.22
C GLU A 52 14.08 11.03 18.86
N LEU A 53 13.21 11.19 17.85
CA LEU A 53 13.62 11.49 16.48
C LEU A 53 14.38 12.81 16.35
N LEU A 54 13.91 13.87 17.02
CA LEU A 54 14.55 15.19 16.95
C LEU A 54 15.96 15.20 17.56
N GLY A 55 16.29 14.23 18.42
CA GLY A 55 17.65 14.03 18.95
C GLY A 55 18.50 13.04 18.16
N ASN A 56 17.95 12.39 17.14
CA ASN A 56 18.62 11.31 16.41
C ASN A 56 19.43 11.85 15.21
N GLY A 57 20.74 11.60 15.19
CA GLY A 57 21.63 12.10 14.13
C GLY A 57 21.29 11.60 12.71
N ASN A 58 20.80 10.36 12.56
CA ASN A 58 20.39 9.84 11.24
C ASN A 58 19.12 10.52 10.73
N PHE A 59 18.18 10.80 11.63
CA PHE A 59 16.96 11.54 11.32
C PHE A 59 17.29 12.97 10.88
N LEU A 60 18.11 13.70 11.65
CA LEU A 60 18.53 15.05 11.32
C LEU A 60 19.27 15.12 9.99
N ALA A 61 20.21 14.19 9.74
CA ALA A 61 20.91 14.11 8.46
C ALA A 61 19.95 13.90 7.29
N GLN A 62 18.92 13.06 7.46
CA GLN A 62 17.91 12.83 6.44
C GLN A 62 17.02 14.07 6.22
N ALA A 63 16.63 14.78 7.27
CA ALA A 63 15.86 16.00 7.20
C ALA A 63 16.58 17.07 6.35
N TYR A 64 17.87 17.32 6.64
CA TYR A 64 18.67 18.26 5.86
C TYR A 64 18.95 17.79 4.42
N THR A 65 19.06 16.49 4.19
CA THR A 65 19.15 15.94 2.83
C THR A 65 17.89 16.24 2.01
N ILE A 66 16.71 16.11 2.61
CA ILE A 66 15.43 16.45 1.97
C ILE A 66 15.35 17.95 1.70
N LEU A 67 15.74 18.79 2.67
CA LEU A 67 15.78 20.25 2.51
C LEU A 67 16.69 20.66 1.34
N ALA A 68 17.87 20.05 1.22
CA ALA A 68 18.80 20.32 0.13
C ALA A 68 18.21 19.93 -1.23
N GLY A 69 17.55 18.77 -1.32
CA GLY A 69 16.84 18.34 -2.53
C GLY A 69 15.72 19.29 -2.93
N LEU A 70 14.89 19.71 -1.97
CA LEU A 70 13.82 20.68 -2.19
C LEU A 70 14.38 22.04 -2.65
N ASN A 71 15.49 22.48 -2.07
CA ASN A 71 16.17 23.70 -2.51
C ASN A 71 16.60 23.61 -3.99
N VAL A 72 17.16 22.49 -4.44
CA VAL A 72 17.53 22.30 -5.86
C VAL A 72 16.30 22.39 -6.78
N VAL A 73 15.18 21.79 -6.39
CA VAL A 73 13.91 21.87 -7.14
C VAL A 73 13.44 23.33 -7.24
N ILE A 74 13.45 24.06 -6.13
CA ILE A 74 13.00 25.46 -6.08
C ILE A 74 13.92 26.38 -6.89
N GLN A 75 15.23 26.17 -6.85
CA GLN A 75 16.16 26.93 -7.68
C GLN A 75 15.92 26.69 -9.18
N SER A 76 15.43 25.51 -9.55
CA SER A 76 15.15 25.12 -10.95
C SER A 76 13.86 25.68 -11.53
N LEU A 77 12.96 26.30 -10.75
CA LEU A 77 11.63 26.75 -11.19
C LEU A 77 11.62 27.67 -12.43
N PHE A 78 12.71 28.38 -12.68
CA PHE A 78 12.83 29.35 -13.77
C PHE A 78 13.46 28.78 -15.04
N SER A 79 13.88 27.51 -15.03
CA SER A 79 14.37 26.80 -16.21
C SER A 79 13.55 25.53 -16.44
N GLN A 80 12.86 25.48 -17.57
CA GLN A 80 12.02 24.34 -17.93
C GLN A 80 12.86 23.05 -18.08
N GLU A 81 14.04 23.15 -18.67
CA GLU A 81 14.95 22.02 -18.86
C GLU A 81 15.48 21.50 -17.52
N LEU A 82 15.99 22.39 -16.66
CA LEU A 82 16.47 21.98 -15.33
C LEU A 82 15.34 21.37 -14.51
N MET A 83 14.16 21.98 -14.53
CA MET A 83 13.00 21.45 -13.82
C MET A 83 12.62 20.05 -14.32
N ALA A 84 12.57 19.82 -15.63
CA ALA A 84 12.26 18.52 -16.20
C ALA A 84 13.29 17.45 -15.78
N ASN A 85 14.58 17.79 -15.82
CA ASN A 85 15.65 16.90 -15.38
C ASN A 85 15.54 16.56 -13.89
N GLN A 86 15.24 17.55 -13.04
CA GLN A 86 15.04 17.32 -11.60
C GLN A 86 13.82 16.43 -11.33
N LEU A 87 12.69 16.65 -12.01
CA LEU A 87 11.50 15.81 -11.85
C LEU A 87 11.76 14.35 -12.22
N ASN A 88 12.50 14.12 -13.31
CA ASN A 88 12.87 12.77 -13.75
C ASN A 88 13.82 12.08 -12.76
N ALA A 89 14.87 12.77 -12.34
CA ALA A 89 15.83 12.24 -11.37
C ALA A 89 15.16 11.93 -10.02
N LEU A 90 14.33 12.86 -9.53
CA LEU A 90 13.62 12.70 -8.26
C LEU A 90 12.61 11.55 -8.32
N GLY A 91 11.83 11.48 -9.41
CA GLY A 91 10.87 10.41 -9.63
C GLY A 91 11.52 9.03 -9.68
N GLY A 92 12.56 8.86 -10.51
CA GLY A 92 13.28 7.58 -10.60
C GLY A 92 13.91 7.15 -9.27
N ALA A 93 14.53 8.09 -8.54
CA ALA A 93 15.13 7.79 -7.24
C ALA A 93 14.09 7.37 -6.18
N HIS A 94 12.90 7.96 -6.22
CA HIS A 94 11.84 7.67 -5.25
C HIS A 94 10.96 6.47 -5.66
N GLN A 95 10.86 6.16 -6.95
CA GLN A 95 10.23 4.95 -7.45
C GLN A 95 10.90 3.70 -6.88
N ALA A 96 12.23 3.65 -6.90
CA ALA A 96 13.01 2.55 -6.34
C ALA A 96 12.79 2.36 -4.82
N ARG A 97 12.33 3.40 -4.14
CA ARG A 97 12.04 3.42 -2.69
C ARG A 97 10.57 3.11 -2.38
N GLY A 98 9.75 2.86 -3.41
CA GLY A 98 8.31 2.61 -3.25
C GLY A 98 7.49 3.85 -2.92
N ALA A 99 7.99 5.06 -3.21
CA ALA A 99 7.22 6.28 -3.01
C ALA A 99 6.05 6.37 -4.01
N THR A 100 4.95 6.99 -3.57
CA THR A 100 3.74 7.21 -4.35
C THR A 100 3.42 8.70 -4.47
N PRO A 101 2.60 9.11 -5.44
CA PRO A 101 2.13 10.49 -5.52
C PRO A 101 1.49 11.00 -4.21
N ILE A 102 0.67 10.19 -3.55
CA ILE A 102 -0.01 10.58 -2.30
C ILE A 102 0.97 10.88 -1.16
N MET A 103 2.10 10.18 -1.08
CA MET A 103 3.16 10.49 -0.09
C MET A 103 3.76 11.86 -0.34
N PHE A 104 3.96 12.27 -1.60
CA PHE A 104 4.45 13.60 -1.94
C PHE A 104 3.39 14.69 -1.67
N GLU A 105 2.11 14.41 -1.91
CA GLU A 105 1.00 15.31 -1.59
C GLU A 105 0.92 15.56 -0.08
N GLN A 106 0.97 14.50 0.73
CA GLN A 106 0.96 14.58 2.19
C GLN A 106 2.19 15.33 2.73
N PHE A 107 3.38 15.04 2.17
CA PHE A 107 4.59 15.80 2.50
C PHE A 107 4.44 17.29 2.14
N GLY A 108 3.85 17.60 0.98
CA GLY A 108 3.60 18.96 0.55
C GLY A 108 2.65 19.73 1.48
N GLY A 109 1.59 19.07 1.96
CA GLY A 109 0.68 19.65 2.96
C GLY A 109 1.39 20.04 4.26
N ILE A 110 2.16 19.10 4.82
CA ILE A 110 2.97 19.34 6.04
C ILE A 110 4.00 20.46 5.81
N LEU A 111 4.65 20.48 4.65
CA LEU A 111 5.60 21.54 4.29
C LEU A 111 4.92 22.92 4.28
N GLU A 112 3.74 23.04 3.67
CA GLU A 112 3.00 24.31 3.64
C GLU A 112 2.64 24.80 5.05
N GLU A 113 2.17 23.90 5.92
CA GLU A 113 1.86 24.23 7.32
C GLU A 113 3.09 24.72 8.09
N VAL A 114 4.23 24.03 7.97
CA VAL A 114 5.47 24.45 8.61
C VAL A 114 5.96 25.79 8.08
N LEU A 115 5.87 26.03 6.76
CA LEU A 115 6.23 27.31 6.17
C LEU A 115 5.32 28.44 6.67
N ALA A 116 4.03 28.18 6.84
CA ALA A 116 3.09 29.16 7.36
C ALA A 116 3.38 29.55 8.82
N GLU A 117 3.73 28.58 9.65
CA GLU A 117 4.13 28.83 11.04
C GLU A 117 5.45 29.60 11.13
N GLU A 118 6.45 29.19 10.35
CA GLU A 118 7.78 29.80 10.32
C GLU A 118 7.74 31.25 9.84
N LEU A 119 7.02 31.52 8.75
CA LEU A 119 7.02 32.82 8.10
C LEU A 119 5.97 33.78 8.68
N GLY A 120 5.01 33.27 9.46
CA GLY A 120 3.93 34.05 10.08
C GLY A 120 3.23 34.97 9.08
N SER A 121 3.14 36.26 9.41
CA SER A 121 2.50 37.27 8.55
C SER A 121 3.17 37.48 7.19
N THR A 122 4.40 37.00 7.00
CA THR A 122 5.11 37.07 5.71
C THR A 122 4.57 36.05 4.72
N PHE A 123 3.91 34.99 5.20
CA PHE A 123 3.25 34.00 4.36
C PHE A 123 1.84 34.45 3.97
N THR A 124 1.78 35.40 3.04
CA THR A 124 0.51 35.96 2.57
C THR A 124 -0.37 34.91 1.90
N ALA A 125 -1.66 35.22 1.72
CA ALA A 125 -2.60 34.32 1.05
C ALA A 125 -2.13 33.97 -0.38
N GLU A 126 -1.53 34.92 -1.08
CA GLU A 126 -0.96 34.73 -2.41
C GLU A 126 0.25 33.80 -2.37
N ALA A 127 1.15 33.96 -1.39
CA ALA A 127 2.30 33.08 -1.22
C ALA A 127 1.84 31.64 -0.91
N ARG A 128 0.89 31.48 0.02
CA ARG A 128 0.27 30.18 0.33
C ARG A 128 -0.35 29.53 -0.90
N GLN A 129 -1.10 30.28 -1.71
CA GLN A 129 -1.69 29.75 -2.94
C GLN A 129 -0.62 29.36 -3.97
N ALA A 130 0.44 30.17 -4.12
CA ALA A 130 1.56 29.84 -4.99
C ALA A 130 2.24 28.53 -4.58
N TRP A 131 2.45 28.29 -3.28
CA TRP A 131 2.97 27.02 -2.77
C TRP A 131 2.05 25.84 -3.05
N LYS A 132 0.73 25.97 -2.82
CA LYS A 132 -0.24 24.92 -3.14
C LYS A 132 -0.20 24.56 -4.63
N ASN A 133 -0.18 25.56 -5.51
CA ASN A 133 -0.07 25.36 -6.95
C ASN A 133 1.28 24.72 -7.32
N GLY A 134 2.36 25.14 -6.68
CA GLY A 134 3.71 24.63 -6.94
C GLY A 134 3.89 23.17 -6.51
N LEU A 135 3.37 22.81 -5.34
CA LEU A 135 3.37 21.45 -4.84
C LEU A 135 2.50 20.54 -5.72
N ALA A 136 1.31 20.98 -6.13
CA ALA A 136 0.47 20.24 -7.05
C ALA A 136 1.17 20.01 -8.41
N ALA A 137 1.85 21.03 -8.94
CA ALA A 137 2.63 20.90 -10.18
C ALA A 137 3.84 19.97 -10.02
N LEU A 138 4.52 20.02 -8.87
CA LEU A 138 5.63 19.12 -8.53
C LEU A 138 5.16 17.67 -8.49
N VAL A 139 4.10 17.38 -7.74
CA VAL A 139 3.50 16.04 -7.65
C VAL A 139 3.11 15.54 -9.03
N ALA A 140 2.39 16.34 -9.83
CA ALA A 140 1.99 15.96 -11.18
C ALA A 140 3.20 15.67 -12.10
N GLY A 141 4.30 16.39 -11.91
CA GLY A 141 5.55 16.18 -12.64
C GLY A 141 6.25 14.87 -12.26
N ILE A 142 6.42 14.62 -10.96
CA ILE A 142 7.11 13.42 -10.45
C ILE A 142 6.26 12.17 -10.68
N ALA A 143 4.93 12.26 -10.58
CA ALA A 143 4.00 11.13 -10.72
C ALA A 143 4.16 10.34 -12.03
N LYS A 144 4.66 10.98 -13.10
CA LYS A 144 5.00 10.32 -14.37
C LYS A 144 6.04 9.20 -14.23
N ASN A 145 6.87 9.27 -13.19
CA ASN A 145 7.96 8.35 -12.91
C ASN A 145 7.76 7.58 -11.61
N LEU A 146 6.65 7.78 -10.89
CA LEU A 146 6.35 7.02 -9.66
C LEU A 146 5.42 5.85 -9.96
N LYS A 147 5.42 4.85 -9.07
CA LYS A 147 4.35 3.85 -9.06
C LYS A 147 3.05 4.51 -8.64
N LYS A 148 1.95 4.15 -9.28
CA LYS A 148 0.63 4.53 -8.77
C LYS A 148 0.40 3.78 -7.46
N SER A 149 -0.33 4.39 -6.53
CA SER A 149 -0.66 3.76 -5.25
C SER A 149 -1.41 2.43 -5.44
N GLU A 150 -2.18 2.30 -6.52
CA GLU A 150 -2.89 1.06 -6.90
C GLU A 150 -1.98 -0.10 -7.34
N ASP A 151 -0.72 0.18 -7.67
CA ASP A 151 0.27 -0.81 -8.09
C ASP A 151 1.17 -1.25 -6.91
N LEU A 152 1.01 -0.64 -5.73
CA LEU A 152 1.75 -1.02 -4.56
C LEU A 152 1.08 -2.17 -3.84
N ALA A 153 1.87 -3.20 -3.55
CA ALA A 153 1.45 -4.30 -2.72
C ALA A 153 1.44 -3.86 -1.24
N ASP A 154 0.36 -4.18 -0.52
CA ASP A 154 0.34 -3.98 0.93
C ASP A 154 1.47 -4.80 1.58
N PRO A 155 2.24 -4.23 2.53
CA PRO A 155 3.38 -4.92 3.12
C PRO A 155 3.04 -6.23 3.83
N GLN A 156 1.80 -6.40 4.30
CA GLN A 156 1.37 -7.56 5.06
C GLN A 156 0.65 -8.58 4.18
N THR A 157 -0.32 -8.15 3.36
CA THR A 157 -1.08 -9.08 2.50
C THR A 157 -0.33 -9.43 1.21
N LYS A 158 0.64 -8.59 0.81
CA LYS A 158 1.38 -8.66 -0.46
C LYS A 158 0.51 -8.50 -1.71
N LEU A 159 -0.74 -8.05 -1.54
CA LEU A 159 -1.69 -7.82 -2.63
C LEU A 159 -1.72 -6.35 -3.02
N THR A 160 -1.78 -6.08 -4.32
CA THR A 160 -2.07 -4.73 -4.83
C THR A 160 -3.57 -4.49 -4.92
N PRO A 161 -4.05 -3.23 -4.83
CA PRO A 161 -5.43 -2.88 -5.12
C PRO A 161 -5.92 -3.38 -6.48
N HIS A 162 -5.07 -3.40 -7.51
CA HIS A 162 -5.42 -3.96 -8.82
C HIS A 162 -5.70 -5.47 -8.73
N GLN A 163 -4.82 -6.23 -8.08
CA GLN A 163 -4.99 -7.68 -7.88
C GLN A 163 -6.26 -8.00 -7.09
N ILE A 164 -6.55 -7.23 -6.04
CA ILE A 164 -7.78 -7.39 -5.25
C ILE A 164 -9.01 -7.23 -6.14
N ARG A 165 -9.07 -6.16 -6.94
CA ARG A 165 -10.18 -5.91 -7.86
C ARG A 165 -10.32 -7.00 -8.92
N ASP A 166 -9.22 -7.51 -9.46
CA ASP A 166 -9.24 -8.59 -10.45
C ASP A 166 -9.79 -9.88 -9.85
N VAL A 167 -9.40 -10.22 -8.62
CA VAL A 167 -9.91 -11.41 -7.90
C VAL A 167 -11.39 -11.24 -7.57
N GLN A 168 -11.79 -10.09 -7.00
CA GLN A 168 -13.20 -9.84 -6.68
C GLN A 168 -14.09 -9.89 -7.93
N ARG A 169 -13.65 -9.27 -9.03
CA ARG A 169 -14.39 -9.28 -10.30
C ARG A 169 -14.49 -10.68 -10.91
N SER A 170 -13.38 -11.41 -10.95
CA SER A 170 -13.38 -12.77 -11.51
C SER A 170 -14.24 -13.71 -10.68
N TRP A 171 -14.21 -13.60 -9.34
CA TRP A 171 -15.07 -14.36 -8.44
C TRP A 171 -16.56 -14.05 -8.65
N GLU A 172 -16.94 -12.78 -8.75
CA GLU A 172 -18.34 -12.39 -8.98
C GLU A 172 -18.91 -13.03 -10.26
N ASN A 173 -18.11 -13.12 -11.33
CA ASN A 173 -18.51 -13.75 -12.58
C ASN A 173 -18.82 -15.26 -12.44
N ILE A 174 -18.15 -15.95 -11.50
CA ILE A 174 -18.33 -17.40 -11.26
C ILE A 174 -19.18 -17.70 -10.03
N ARG A 175 -19.64 -16.68 -9.31
CA ARG A 175 -20.27 -16.79 -7.98
C ARG A 175 -21.51 -17.69 -7.96
N ASN A 176 -22.28 -17.71 -9.05
CA ASN A 176 -23.46 -18.58 -9.18
C ASN A 176 -23.08 -20.06 -9.36
N GLY A 177 -21.89 -20.35 -9.87
CA GLY A 177 -21.36 -21.70 -10.07
C GLY A 177 -20.36 -22.16 -8.99
N ARG A 178 -20.16 -21.37 -7.93
CA ARG A 178 -19.09 -21.59 -6.93
C ARG A 178 -19.14 -22.96 -6.25
N ASN A 179 -20.32 -23.54 -6.02
CA ASN A 179 -20.42 -24.88 -5.42
C ASN A 179 -19.93 -25.95 -6.39
N ALA A 180 -20.28 -25.85 -7.68
CA ALA A 180 -19.80 -26.78 -8.69
C ALA A 180 -18.26 -26.68 -8.85
N LEU A 181 -17.72 -25.46 -8.80
CA LEU A 181 -16.28 -25.21 -8.80
C LEU A 181 -15.58 -25.86 -7.59
N VAL A 182 -16.07 -25.60 -6.37
CA VAL A 182 -15.47 -26.19 -5.16
C VAL A 182 -15.58 -27.71 -5.17
N SER A 183 -16.69 -28.25 -5.65
CA SER A 183 -16.87 -29.70 -5.80
C SER A 183 -15.87 -30.30 -6.79
N SER A 184 -15.64 -29.65 -7.94
CA SER A 184 -14.65 -30.12 -8.93
C SER A 184 -13.23 -30.11 -8.36
N ILE A 185 -12.87 -29.10 -7.57
CA ILE A 185 -11.60 -29.02 -6.85
C ILE A 185 -11.48 -30.19 -5.87
N PHE A 186 -12.49 -30.44 -5.03
CA PHE A 186 -12.44 -31.56 -4.08
C PHE A 186 -12.32 -32.92 -4.76
N VAL A 187 -13.08 -33.16 -5.83
CA VAL A 187 -12.98 -34.40 -6.60
C VAL A 187 -11.56 -34.59 -7.16
N LYS A 188 -10.97 -33.56 -7.78
CA LYS A 188 -9.58 -33.62 -8.26
C LYS A 188 -8.60 -33.85 -7.10
N LEU A 189 -8.76 -33.12 -6.00
CA LEU A 189 -7.92 -33.22 -4.80
C LEU A 189 -7.90 -34.64 -4.22
N PHE A 190 -9.07 -35.28 -4.10
CA PHE A 190 -9.16 -36.64 -3.57
C PHE A 190 -8.68 -37.71 -4.57
N LYS A 191 -8.75 -37.45 -5.89
CA LYS A 191 -8.14 -38.34 -6.89
C LYS A 191 -6.62 -38.26 -6.87
N GLU A 192 -6.06 -37.05 -6.77
CA GLU A 192 -4.60 -36.83 -6.75
C GLU A 192 -3.96 -37.21 -5.41
N THR A 193 -4.62 -36.86 -4.30
CA THR A 193 -4.13 -37.12 -2.94
C THR A 193 -5.22 -37.78 -2.08
N PRO A 194 -5.54 -39.09 -2.28
CA PRO A 194 -6.64 -39.78 -1.59
C PRO A 194 -6.60 -39.71 -0.06
N ARG A 195 -5.41 -39.57 0.53
CA ARG A 195 -5.23 -39.47 1.98
C ARG A 195 -5.92 -38.23 2.57
N ILE A 196 -6.13 -37.17 1.79
CA ILE A 196 -6.77 -35.92 2.24
C ILE A 196 -8.24 -36.15 2.59
N GLN A 197 -8.94 -37.06 1.90
CA GLN A 197 -10.35 -37.32 2.17
C GLN A 197 -10.61 -37.79 3.61
N LYS A 198 -9.60 -38.39 4.27
CA LYS A 198 -9.69 -38.84 5.67
C LYS A 198 -9.91 -37.69 6.66
N PHE A 199 -9.58 -36.45 6.32
CA PHE A 199 -9.90 -35.28 7.16
C PHE A 199 -11.40 -34.97 7.22
N PHE A 200 -12.21 -35.59 6.36
CA PHE A 200 -13.64 -35.36 6.25
C PHE A 200 -14.44 -36.57 6.75
N ALA A 201 -14.42 -36.83 8.06
CA ALA A 201 -14.95 -38.06 8.67
C ALA A 201 -16.37 -38.47 8.21
N LYS A 202 -17.26 -37.50 7.93
CA LYS A 202 -18.65 -37.77 7.50
C LYS A 202 -18.78 -38.42 6.13
N PHE A 203 -17.81 -38.21 5.24
CA PHE A 203 -17.78 -38.80 3.91
C PHE A 203 -16.41 -39.38 3.56
N GLY A 204 -15.58 -39.65 4.57
CA GLY A 204 -14.19 -40.10 4.40
C GLY A 204 -14.07 -41.49 3.75
N ASN A 205 -15.12 -42.30 3.85
CA ASN A 205 -15.20 -43.65 3.28
C ASN A 205 -16.07 -43.73 2.01
N VAL A 206 -16.61 -42.61 1.54
CA VAL A 206 -17.41 -42.56 0.31
C VAL A 206 -16.47 -42.60 -0.89
N ALA A 207 -16.76 -43.45 -1.88
CA ALA A 207 -15.98 -43.46 -3.12
C ALA A 207 -16.02 -42.08 -3.81
N VAL A 208 -14.89 -41.60 -4.31
CA VAL A 208 -14.79 -40.23 -4.87
C VAL A 208 -15.82 -40.00 -6.00
N ASP A 209 -16.02 -40.99 -6.87
CA ASP A 209 -17.00 -40.92 -7.97
C ASP A 209 -18.47 -40.97 -7.49
N SER A 210 -18.71 -41.22 -6.21
CA SER A 210 -20.03 -41.24 -5.56
C SER A 210 -20.23 -40.11 -4.54
N LEU A 211 -19.31 -39.12 -4.50
CA LEU A 211 -19.45 -37.96 -3.62
C LEU A 211 -20.59 -37.03 -4.04
N ALA A 212 -20.80 -36.87 -5.34
CA ALA A 212 -21.90 -36.09 -5.88
C ALA A 212 -23.24 -36.67 -5.39
N GLY A 213 -24.06 -35.83 -4.74
CA GLY A 213 -25.33 -36.25 -4.13
C GLY A 213 -25.22 -36.78 -2.70
N ASN A 214 -24.01 -36.92 -2.12
CA ASN A 214 -23.87 -37.15 -0.69
C ASN A 214 -24.16 -35.86 0.11
N ALA A 215 -25.17 -35.89 0.98
CA ALA A 215 -25.64 -34.70 1.68
C ALA A 215 -24.59 -34.02 2.59
N ASP A 216 -23.69 -34.78 3.21
CA ASP A 216 -22.63 -34.22 4.05
C ASP A 216 -21.51 -33.60 3.21
N TYR A 217 -21.20 -34.19 2.07
CA TYR A 217 -20.27 -33.63 1.08
C TYR A 217 -20.78 -32.31 0.50
N GLU A 218 -22.03 -32.26 0.03
CA GLU A 218 -22.61 -31.05 -0.57
C GLU A 218 -22.68 -29.89 0.45
N LYS A 219 -22.96 -30.21 1.74
CA LYS A 219 -22.88 -29.21 2.82
C LYS A 219 -21.45 -28.69 3.00
N GLN A 220 -20.44 -29.56 2.95
CA GLN A 220 -19.04 -29.15 3.08
C GLN A 220 -18.59 -28.30 1.88
N VAL A 221 -19.02 -28.64 0.66
CA VAL A 221 -18.81 -27.83 -0.55
C VAL A 221 -19.37 -26.42 -0.36
N ALA A 222 -20.64 -26.30 0.06
CA ALA A 222 -21.27 -25.01 0.28
C ALA A 222 -20.54 -24.18 1.36
N LEU A 223 -20.13 -24.81 2.47
CA LEU A 223 -19.39 -24.14 3.54
C LEU A 223 -18.04 -23.57 3.06
N VAL A 224 -17.33 -24.31 2.21
CA VAL A 224 -16.07 -23.83 1.63
C VAL A 224 -16.30 -22.72 0.62
N ALA A 225 -17.33 -22.84 -0.22
CA ALA A 225 -17.68 -21.82 -1.19
C ALA A 225 -18.08 -20.49 -0.52
N ASP A 226 -18.91 -20.54 0.54
CA ASP A 226 -19.30 -19.36 1.31
C ASP A 226 -18.11 -18.74 2.07
N ARG A 227 -17.15 -19.58 2.50
CA ARG A 227 -15.92 -19.09 3.12
C ARG A 227 -15.02 -18.37 2.13
N LEU A 228 -14.87 -18.89 0.91
CA LEU A 228 -14.16 -18.19 -0.17
C LEU A 228 -14.84 -16.86 -0.50
N ASP A 229 -16.17 -16.85 -0.59
CA ASP A 229 -16.97 -15.64 -0.83
C ASP A 229 -16.72 -14.57 0.25
N THR A 230 -16.71 -14.98 1.52
CA THR A 230 -16.42 -14.10 2.65
C THR A 230 -15.00 -13.52 2.59
N ILE A 231 -14.00 -14.36 2.29
CA ILE A 231 -12.60 -13.93 2.23
C ILE A 231 -12.38 -12.96 1.06
N ILE A 232 -12.91 -13.29 -0.11
CA ILE A 232 -12.73 -12.50 -1.34
C ILE A 232 -13.45 -11.15 -1.22
N SER A 233 -14.67 -11.15 -0.68
CA SER A 233 -15.43 -9.92 -0.45
C SER A 233 -14.73 -8.97 0.52
N ALA A 234 -13.96 -9.50 1.48
CA ALA A 234 -13.22 -8.71 2.46
C ALA A 234 -11.81 -8.28 2.00
N MET A 235 -11.38 -8.60 0.77
CA MET A 235 -9.99 -8.38 0.36
C MET A 235 -9.55 -6.91 0.31
N ASP A 236 -10.48 -5.98 0.17
CA ASP A 236 -10.26 -4.53 0.21
C ASP A 236 -10.29 -3.94 1.64
N ASP A 237 -10.81 -4.69 2.62
CA ASP A 237 -10.70 -4.38 4.05
C ASP A 237 -9.61 -5.26 4.69
N LYS A 238 -8.41 -4.69 4.83
CA LYS A 238 -7.25 -5.39 5.39
C LYS A 238 -7.53 -6.01 6.77
N LEU A 239 -8.28 -5.33 7.64
CA LEU A 239 -8.55 -5.83 8.99
C LEU A 239 -9.46 -7.06 8.93
N GLN A 240 -10.53 -6.98 8.13
CA GLN A 240 -11.45 -8.10 7.93
C GLN A 240 -10.79 -9.27 7.21
N LEU A 241 -9.99 -9.01 6.17
CA LEU A 241 -9.24 -10.06 5.46
C LEU A 241 -8.33 -10.82 6.42
N LEU A 242 -7.49 -10.10 7.19
CA LEU A 242 -6.57 -10.73 8.13
C LEU A 242 -7.32 -11.45 9.26
N GLY A 243 -8.45 -10.91 9.72
CA GLY A 243 -9.35 -11.57 10.66
C GLY A 243 -9.85 -12.92 10.13
N ASN A 244 -10.35 -12.94 8.89
CA ASN A 244 -10.82 -14.15 8.23
C ASN A 244 -9.71 -15.20 8.03
N ILE A 245 -8.51 -14.78 7.61
CA ILE A 245 -7.37 -15.69 7.46
C ILE A 245 -6.93 -16.27 8.81
N ASN A 246 -6.91 -15.45 9.87
CA ASN A 246 -6.57 -15.92 11.21
C ASN A 246 -7.61 -16.93 11.75
N TYR A 247 -8.89 -16.70 11.50
CA TYR A 247 -9.96 -17.64 11.83
C TYR A 247 -9.76 -18.99 11.11
N MET A 248 -9.45 -18.96 9.81
CA MET A 248 -9.18 -20.19 9.04
C MET A 248 -7.97 -20.93 9.58
N ARG A 249 -6.88 -20.22 9.86
CA ARG A 249 -5.66 -20.79 10.45
C ARG A 249 -5.96 -21.48 11.79
N TYR A 250 -6.67 -20.81 12.69
CA TYR A 250 -7.01 -21.33 14.02
C TYR A 250 -7.83 -22.63 13.90
N THR A 251 -8.97 -22.56 13.21
CA THR A 251 -9.91 -23.68 13.11
C THR A 251 -9.33 -24.91 12.42
N HIS A 252 -8.40 -24.75 11.48
CA HIS A 252 -7.80 -25.87 10.76
C HIS A 252 -6.56 -26.43 11.46
N THR A 253 -5.89 -25.62 12.28
CA THR A 253 -4.85 -26.09 13.21
C THR A 253 -5.46 -27.00 14.28
N GLU A 254 -6.61 -26.61 14.85
CA GLU A 254 -7.34 -27.46 15.82
C GLU A 254 -7.77 -28.81 15.22
N ARG A 255 -8.04 -28.85 13.91
CA ARG A 255 -8.38 -30.08 13.17
C ARG A 255 -7.17 -30.90 12.73
N GLY A 256 -5.95 -30.44 13.03
CA GLY A 256 -4.71 -31.13 12.65
C GLY A 256 -4.48 -31.20 11.14
N ILE A 257 -5.04 -30.26 10.36
CA ILE A 257 -4.86 -30.24 8.91
C ILE A 257 -3.49 -29.63 8.60
N PRO A 258 -2.54 -30.39 8.00
CA PRO A 258 -1.22 -29.87 7.69
C PRO A 258 -1.27 -28.87 6.53
N ARG A 259 -0.13 -28.25 6.24
CA ARG A 259 0.01 -27.26 5.15
C ARG A 259 -0.25 -27.84 3.75
N GLY A 260 0.19 -29.07 3.48
CA GLY A 260 0.10 -29.69 2.15
C GLY A 260 -1.29 -29.64 1.50
N PRO A 261 -2.37 -30.08 2.18
CA PRO A 261 -3.73 -29.97 1.65
C PRO A 261 -4.17 -28.57 1.19
N TRP A 262 -3.64 -27.50 1.81
CA TRP A 262 -3.92 -26.12 1.39
C TRP A 262 -3.21 -25.75 0.10
N GLU A 263 -1.95 -26.18 -0.05
CA GLU A 263 -1.15 -25.96 -1.26
C GLU A 263 -1.75 -26.71 -2.44
N ASP A 264 -2.18 -27.97 -2.22
CA ASP A 264 -2.87 -28.77 -3.22
C ASP A 264 -4.21 -28.14 -3.64
N PHE A 265 -5.03 -27.70 -2.67
CA PHE A 265 -6.29 -27.00 -2.98
C PHE A 265 -6.06 -25.70 -3.74
N SER A 266 -5.07 -24.89 -3.32
CA SER A 266 -4.75 -23.61 -3.96
C SER A 266 -4.25 -23.78 -5.38
N ARG A 267 -3.45 -24.83 -5.66
CA ARG A 267 -3.01 -25.15 -7.01
C ARG A 267 -4.22 -25.51 -7.88
N LEU A 268 -5.07 -26.40 -7.39
CA LEU A 268 -6.23 -26.89 -8.14
C LEU A 268 -7.26 -25.79 -8.44
N LEU A 269 -7.38 -24.76 -7.59
CA LEU A 269 -8.23 -23.59 -7.84
C LEU A 269 -7.89 -22.87 -9.15
N LEU A 270 -6.64 -22.97 -9.62
CA LEU A 270 -6.19 -22.38 -10.89
C LEU A 270 -6.35 -23.34 -12.09
N ASP A 271 -6.63 -24.61 -11.83
CA ASP A 271 -6.70 -25.69 -12.83
C ASP A 271 -8.16 -26.06 -13.22
N VAL A 272 -9.17 -25.44 -12.61
CA VAL A 272 -10.60 -25.76 -12.78
C VAL A 272 -11.40 -24.65 -13.45
#